data_AF-A0A8B8FQX1-F1
#
_entry.id   AF-A0A8B8FQX1-F1
#
_cell.length_a   1.000
_cell.length_b   1.000
_cell.length_c   1.000
_cell.angle_alpha   90.00
_cell.angle_beta   90.00
_cell.angle_gamma   90.00
#
_symmetry.space_group_name_H-M   'P 1'
#
loop_
_entity.id
_entity.type
_entity.pdbx_description
1 polymer ?
#
loop_
_entity_poly.entity_id
_entity_poly.type
_entity_poly.pdbx_seq_one_letter_code
_entity_poly.pdbx_strand_id
1 'polypeptide(L)'
;MVEDSFASVGVTADSTKFGYVVGALPPKYAVEEKTRQLLERVEIGDRKPSQFLRYLQNLADSSVPETLLKTLWMGRLPKCIQVALAIVKDSKLEELAVHADNIVDASGPLLPQMAETSRSDTLEAMLNLKISQLTLSTNQEIVTLRSEVVAINTCPSRNLDSRSSTYRSRSRSRSRTLHGANGLFWYHWRYGSQSRKCKEPCTYNSGNVTGHH
;
A
#
# COMPACT_ATOMS: atom_id res chain seq x y z
N MET A 1 -21.31 25.38 -56.73
CA MET A 1 -20.41 26.45 -56.18
C MET A 1 -18.92 26.08 -56.07
N VAL A 2 -18.50 24.80 -56.13
CA VAL A 2 -17.08 24.44 -56.45
C VAL A 2 -17.02 23.59 -57.73
N GLU A 3 -18.01 22.70 -57.91
CA GLU A 3 -18.23 21.91 -59.14
C GLU A 3 -18.28 22.76 -60.43
N ASP A 4 -19.03 23.87 -60.42
CA ASP A 4 -19.13 24.78 -61.58
C ASP A 4 -17.79 25.47 -61.92
N SER A 5 -16.91 25.62 -60.93
CA SER A 5 -15.58 26.22 -61.10
C SER A 5 -14.57 25.22 -61.68
N PHE A 6 -14.78 23.91 -61.50
CA PHE A 6 -13.96 22.90 -62.16
C PHE A 6 -14.29 22.82 -63.65
N ALA A 7 -15.58 22.86 -63.99
CA ALA A 7 -16.05 22.85 -65.37
C ALA A 7 -15.58 24.09 -66.16
N SER A 8 -15.56 25.28 -65.53
CA SER A 8 -15.12 26.52 -66.18
C SER A 8 -13.61 26.58 -66.47
N VAL A 9 -12.81 25.79 -65.75
CA VAL A 9 -11.34 25.71 -65.92
C VAL A 9 -10.91 24.41 -66.61
N GLY A 10 -11.86 23.62 -67.11
CA GLY A 10 -11.60 22.40 -67.88
C GLY A 10 -11.16 21.19 -67.04
N VAL A 11 -11.30 21.25 -65.72
CA VAL A 11 -11.03 20.12 -64.81
C VAL A 11 -12.27 19.24 -64.72
N THR A 12 -12.38 18.26 -65.61
CA THR A 12 -13.57 17.41 -65.72
C THR A 12 -13.39 16.01 -65.15
N ALA A 13 -12.14 15.59 -64.91
CA ALA A 13 -11.84 14.30 -64.29
C ALA A 13 -11.80 14.42 -62.75
N ASP A 14 -12.55 13.58 -62.06
CA ASP A 14 -12.54 13.56 -60.58
C ASP A 14 -11.14 13.29 -60.00
N SER A 15 -10.29 12.57 -60.72
CA SER A 15 -8.90 12.30 -60.34
C SER A 15 -8.01 13.55 -60.31
N THR A 16 -8.35 14.60 -61.05
CA THR A 16 -7.57 15.85 -61.11
C THR A 16 -8.19 17.00 -60.32
N LYS A 17 -9.48 16.88 -59.93
CA LYS A 17 -10.17 17.86 -59.07
C LYS A 17 -9.41 18.11 -57.76
N PHE A 18 -8.92 17.05 -57.10
CA PHE A 18 -8.16 17.20 -55.84
C PHE A 18 -6.88 18.04 -56.01
N GLY A 19 -6.09 17.74 -57.04
CA GLY A 19 -4.86 18.48 -57.33
C GLY A 19 -5.14 19.95 -57.66
N TYR A 20 -6.24 20.23 -58.36
CA TYR A 20 -6.68 21.60 -58.64
C TYR A 20 -7.09 22.34 -57.37
N VAL A 21 -7.89 21.72 -56.50
CA VAL A 21 -8.27 22.35 -55.21
C VAL A 21 -7.03 22.66 -54.38
N VAL A 22 -6.11 21.71 -54.25
CA VAL A 22 -4.88 21.90 -53.46
C VAL A 22 -3.98 22.98 -54.10
N GLY A 23 -3.87 23.04 -55.43
CA GLY A 23 -3.11 24.08 -56.13
C GLY A 23 -3.78 25.46 -56.11
N ALA A 24 -5.10 25.52 -55.98
CA ALA A 24 -5.87 26.76 -55.90
C ALA A 24 -5.97 27.30 -54.46
N LEU A 25 -5.56 26.52 -53.44
CA LEU A 25 -5.50 27.00 -52.07
C LEU A 25 -4.49 28.15 -51.97
N PRO A 26 -4.88 29.30 -51.39
CA PRO A 26 -3.96 30.40 -51.18
C PRO A 26 -2.75 29.98 -50.35
N PRO A 27 -1.51 30.41 -50.71
CA PRO A 27 -0.28 29.99 -50.03
C PRO A 27 -0.24 30.35 -48.54
N LYS A 28 -1.08 31.31 -48.10
CA LYS A 28 -1.26 31.69 -46.69
C LYS A 28 -1.62 30.48 -45.79
N TYR A 29 -2.43 29.54 -46.29
CA TYR A 29 -2.85 28.37 -45.50
C TYR A 29 -1.70 27.38 -45.31
N ALA A 30 -0.84 27.22 -46.31
CA ALA A 30 0.36 26.37 -46.20
C ALA A 30 1.39 26.95 -45.21
N VAL A 31 1.56 28.28 -45.21
CA VAL A 31 2.44 28.97 -44.25
C VAL A 31 1.87 28.92 -42.84
N GLU A 32 0.56 29.13 -42.67
CA GLU A 32 -0.13 29.03 -41.39
C GLU A 32 0.01 27.63 -40.77
N GLU A 33 -0.17 26.56 -41.55
CA GLU A 33 -0.02 25.20 -41.04
C GLU A 33 1.44 24.87 -40.69
N LYS A 34 2.42 25.33 -41.48
CA LYS A 34 3.86 25.18 -41.16
C LYS A 34 4.25 25.92 -39.88
N THR A 35 3.80 27.16 -39.73
CA THR A 35 4.06 27.96 -38.53
C THR A 35 3.36 27.37 -37.30
N ARG A 36 2.14 26.86 -37.46
CA ARG A 36 1.42 26.12 -36.42
C ARG A 36 2.21 24.89 -35.99
N GLN A 37 2.69 24.06 -36.92
CA GLN A 37 3.51 22.89 -36.58
C GLN A 37 4.84 23.26 -35.91
N LEU A 38 5.47 24.37 -36.31
CA LEU A 38 6.67 24.86 -35.64
C LEU A 38 6.40 25.32 -34.21
N LEU A 39 5.23 25.92 -33.93
CA LEU A 39 4.88 26.46 -32.61
C LEU A 39 4.24 25.41 -31.71
N GLU A 40 3.46 24.50 -32.27
CA GLU A 40 2.96 23.31 -31.60
C GLU A 40 4.14 22.45 -31.12
N ARG A 41 3.93 21.75 -30.00
CA ARG A 41 4.95 20.93 -29.35
C ARG A 41 5.24 19.68 -30.18
N VAL A 42 5.89 19.83 -31.33
CA VAL A 42 6.48 18.70 -32.05
C VAL A 42 7.57 18.15 -31.15
N GLU A 43 7.31 16.96 -30.62
CA GLU A 43 8.27 16.23 -29.81
C GLU A 43 9.35 15.61 -30.71
N ILE A 44 10.58 15.56 -30.19
CA ILE A 44 11.70 14.93 -30.90
C ILE A 44 11.47 13.42 -31.12
N GLY A 45 10.71 12.77 -30.22
CA GLY A 45 10.49 11.32 -30.24
C GLY A 45 11.82 10.56 -30.17
N ASP A 46 11.95 9.50 -30.97
CA ASP A 46 13.16 8.68 -31.09
C ASP A 46 14.16 9.21 -32.13
N ARG A 47 13.96 10.44 -32.64
CA ARG A 47 14.80 11.01 -33.70
C ARG A 47 16.13 11.50 -33.11
N LYS A 48 17.18 11.39 -33.91
CA LYS A 48 18.45 12.05 -33.59
C LYS A 48 18.25 13.58 -33.56
N PRO A 49 18.88 14.30 -32.61
CA PRO A 49 18.84 15.76 -32.55
C PRO A 49 19.14 16.47 -33.88
N SER A 50 20.09 15.98 -34.69
CA SER A 50 20.37 16.51 -36.03
C SER A 50 19.23 16.31 -37.02
N GLN A 51 18.59 15.14 -37.02
CA GLN A 51 17.44 14.86 -37.89
C GLN A 51 16.25 15.74 -37.51
N PHE A 52 16.06 15.96 -36.21
CA PHE A 52 15.03 16.87 -35.70
C PHE A 52 15.30 18.32 -36.09
N LEU A 53 16.56 18.76 -36.04
CA LEU A 53 16.94 20.10 -36.51
C LEU A 53 16.57 20.30 -37.99
N ARG A 54 16.95 19.35 -38.85
CA ARG A 54 16.65 19.40 -40.29
C ARG A 54 15.15 19.44 -40.57
N TYR A 55 14.37 18.69 -39.79
CA TYR A 55 12.92 18.74 -39.88
C TYR A 55 12.38 20.14 -39.53
N LEU A 56 12.86 20.77 -38.45
CA LEU A 56 12.46 22.13 -38.10
C LEU A 56 12.92 23.16 -39.14
N GLN A 57 14.11 23.01 -39.73
CA GLN A 57 14.59 23.86 -40.83
C GLN A 57 13.66 23.79 -42.05
N ASN A 58 13.25 22.58 -42.44
CA ASN A 58 12.33 22.38 -43.57
C ASN A 58 10.92 22.94 -43.32
N LEU A 59 10.49 23.03 -42.05
CA LEU A 59 9.23 23.67 -41.69
C LEU A 59 9.34 25.19 -41.65
N ALA A 60 10.48 25.69 -41.16
CA ALA A 60 10.78 27.12 -41.01
C ALA A 60 11.04 27.83 -42.34
N ASP A 61 11.51 27.10 -43.34
CA ASP A 61 12.02 27.65 -44.59
C ASP A 61 12.96 28.85 -44.29
N SER A 62 12.84 29.97 -45.01
CA SER A 62 13.56 31.23 -44.75
C SER A 62 12.79 32.22 -43.87
N SER A 63 11.59 31.85 -43.40
CA SER A 63 10.69 32.77 -42.69
C SER A 63 11.06 32.98 -41.22
N VAL A 64 11.86 32.08 -40.65
CA VAL A 64 12.17 32.08 -39.21
C VAL A 64 13.66 32.36 -39.00
N PRO A 65 14.02 33.30 -38.10
CA PRO A 65 15.43 33.57 -37.81
C PRO A 65 16.08 32.37 -37.11
N GLU A 66 17.35 32.10 -37.46
CA GLU A 66 18.13 30.99 -36.92
C GLU A 66 18.21 31.00 -35.38
N THR A 67 18.21 32.18 -34.76
CA THR A 67 18.22 32.36 -33.31
C THR A 67 16.97 31.80 -32.62
N LEU A 68 15.79 32.01 -33.24
CA LEU A 68 14.53 31.49 -32.76
C LEU A 68 14.45 29.98 -32.99
N LEU A 69 14.89 29.52 -34.15
CA LEU A 69 15.00 28.10 -34.47
C LEU A 69 15.91 27.36 -33.48
N LYS A 70 17.06 27.93 -33.14
CA LYS A 70 17.99 27.41 -32.13
C LYS A 70 17.34 27.30 -30.75
N THR A 71 16.56 28.30 -30.36
CA THR A 71 15.86 28.30 -29.06
C THR A 71 14.75 27.25 -29.02
N LEU A 72 13.95 27.13 -30.08
CA LEU A 72 12.91 26.10 -30.21
C LEU A 72 13.51 24.70 -30.19
N TRP A 73 14.57 24.48 -30.98
CA TRP A 73 15.25 23.19 -31.06
C TRP A 73 15.83 22.80 -29.71
N MET A 74 16.64 23.66 -29.07
CA MET A 74 17.21 23.36 -27.74
C MET A 74 16.14 23.18 -26.67
N GLY A 75 15.07 23.99 -26.69
CA GLY A 75 13.98 23.89 -25.72
C GLY A 75 13.20 22.57 -25.78
N ARG A 76 13.27 21.86 -26.92
CA ARG A 76 12.58 20.58 -27.16
C ARG A 76 13.44 19.34 -26.97
N LEU A 77 14.75 19.50 -26.74
CA LEU A 77 15.62 18.37 -26.45
C LEU A 77 15.44 17.87 -25.01
N PRO A 78 15.70 16.57 -24.75
CA PRO A 78 15.81 16.03 -23.39
C PRO A 78 16.75 16.85 -22.50
N LYS A 79 16.44 16.94 -21.20
CA LYS A 79 17.13 17.85 -20.28
C LYS A 79 18.63 17.56 -20.15
N CYS A 80 19.01 16.29 -20.17
CA CYS A 80 20.41 15.85 -20.16
C CYS A 80 21.22 16.45 -21.32
N ILE A 81 20.66 16.42 -22.54
CA ILE A 81 21.29 16.99 -23.73
C ILE A 81 21.34 18.52 -23.61
N GLN A 82 20.28 19.17 -23.14
CA GLN A 82 20.28 20.63 -22.94
C GLN A 82 21.40 21.09 -22.00
N VAL A 83 21.63 20.37 -20.90
CA VAL A 83 22.68 20.70 -19.92
C VAL A 83 24.06 20.57 -20.54
N ALA A 84 24.30 19.50 -21.29
CA ALA A 84 25.58 19.30 -21.98
C ALA A 84 25.82 20.36 -23.05
N LEU A 85 24.79 20.70 -23.85
CA LEU A 85 24.89 21.73 -24.89
C LEU A 85 25.06 23.15 -24.32
N ALA A 86 24.64 23.41 -23.07
CA ALA A 86 24.82 24.72 -22.44
C ALA A 86 26.29 25.15 -22.36
N ILE A 87 27.22 24.18 -22.35
CA ILE A 87 28.67 24.40 -22.35
C ILE A 87 29.16 24.91 -23.71
N VAL A 88 28.56 24.43 -24.81
CA VAL A 88 28.98 24.70 -26.19
C VAL A 88 28.00 25.63 -26.91
N LYS A 89 27.16 26.34 -26.16
CA LYS A 89 26.01 27.13 -26.67
C LYS A 89 26.37 28.20 -27.71
N ASP A 90 27.62 28.63 -27.78
CA ASP A 90 28.08 29.69 -28.67
C ASP A 90 28.47 29.18 -30.07
N SER A 91 28.51 27.86 -30.27
CA SER A 91 28.71 27.24 -31.58
C SER A 91 27.54 27.47 -32.55
N LYS A 92 27.82 27.25 -33.84
CA LYS A 92 26.83 27.27 -34.91
C LYS A 92 25.76 26.20 -34.68
N LEU A 93 24.56 26.43 -35.20
CA LEU A 93 23.42 25.53 -34.97
C LEU A 93 23.68 24.11 -35.49
N GLU A 94 24.34 23.97 -36.64
CA GLU A 94 24.70 22.67 -37.21
C GLU A 94 25.74 21.93 -36.36
N GLU A 95 26.73 22.63 -35.81
CA GLU A 95 27.75 22.06 -34.92
C GLU A 95 27.13 21.60 -33.59
N LEU A 96 26.18 22.37 -33.05
CA LEU A 96 25.41 21.98 -31.86
C LEU A 96 24.62 20.69 -32.10
N ALA A 97 24.07 20.51 -33.31
CA ALA A 97 23.35 19.31 -33.68
C ALA A 97 24.27 18.08 -33.69
N VAL A 98 25.47 18.21 -34.24
CA VAL A 98 26.49 17.16 -34.21
C VAL A 98 26.92 16.84 -32.77
N HIS A 99 27.13 17.85 -31.93
CA HIS A 99 27.43 17.63 -30.52
C HIS A 99 26.29 16.91 -29.79
N ALA A 100 25.04 17.27 -30.09
CA ALA A 100 23.87 16.61 -29.52
C ALA A 100 23.76 15.14 -29.94
N ASP A 101 24.02 14.83 -31.21
CA ASP A 101 24.09 13.45 -31.70
C ASP A 101 25.21 12.67 -31.01
N ASN A 102 26.40 13.26 -30.89
CA ASN A 102 27.53 12.64 -30.19
C ASN A 102 27.19 12.39 -28.71
N ILE A 103 26.46 13.30 -28.05
CA ILE A 103 25.98 13.08 -26.69
C ILE A 103 25.05 11.87 -26.67
N VAL A 104 24.06 11.79 -27.57
CA VAL A 104 23.13 10.65 -27.65
C VAL A 104 23.85 9.33 -27.89
N ASP A 105 24.78 9.31 -28.84
CA ASP A 105 25.56 8.11 -29.19
C ASP A 105 26.50 7.71 -28.04
N ALA A 106 27.14 8.68 -27.36
CA ALA A 106 28.02 8.43 -26.22
C ALA A 106 27.28 8.05 -24.94
N SER A 107 26.03 8.51 -24.77
CA SER A 107 25.21 8.18 -23.62
C SER A 107 24.45 6.85 -23.79
N GLY A 108 24.42 6.25 -24.99
CA GLY A 108 23.99 4.85 -25.18
C GLY A 108 22.65 4.51 -24.49
N PRO A 109 22.48 3.28 -23.96
CA PRO A 109 21.28 2.89 -23.20
C PRO A 109 21.01 3.69 -21.92
N LEU A 110 21.88 4.64 -21.54
CA LEU A 110 21.75 5.41 -20.30
C LEU A 110 20.72 6.55 -20.44
N LEU A 111 20.32 6.96 -21.66
CA LEU A 111 19.38 8.07 -21.84
C LEU A 111 17.93 7.79 -21.40
N PRO A 112 17.33 6.62 -21.70
CA PRO A 112 16.08 6.20 -21.03
C PRO A 112 16.27 6.13 -19.51
N GLN A 113 17.45 5.67 -19.06
CA GLN A 113 17.80 5.51 -17.66
C GLN A 113 17.90 6.83 -16.87
N MET A 114 18.31 7.96 -17.43
CA MET A 114 18.41 9.18 -16.61
C MET A 114 17.04 9.74 -16.17
N ALA A 115 15.95 9.42 -16.89
CA ALA A 115 14.59 9.71 -16.43
C ALA A 115 13.94 8.52 -15.70
N GLU A 116 14.34 7.28 -16.04
CA GLU A 116 13.72 6.06 -15.50
C GLU A 116 14.46 5.46 -14.30
N THR A 117 15.79 5.34 -14.26
CA THR A 117 16.49 4.78 -13.07
C THR A 117 16.34 5.67 -11.84
N SER A 118 16.37 7.01 -11.95
CA SER A 118 16.12 7.83 -10.75
C SER A 118 14.69 7.69 -10.22
N ARG A 119 13.70 7.45 -11.09
CA ARG A 119 12.31 7.17 -10.68
C ARG A 119 12.11 5.72 -10.26
N SER A 120 12.80 4.78 -10.88
CA SER A 120 12.74 3.34 -10.58
C SER A 120 13.44 3.06 -9.26
N ASP A 121 14.63 3.59 -9.03
CA ASP A 121 15.37 3.43 -7.77
C ASP A 121 14.63 4.10 -6.61
N THR A 122 13.98 5.25 -6.85
CA THR A 122 13.14 5.90 -5.81
C THR A 122 11.80 5.18 -5.60
N LEU A 123 11.17 4.66 -6.65
CA LEU A 123 9.96 3.83 -6.55
C LEU A 123 10.27 2.51 -5.84
N GLU A 124 11.38 1.86 -6.18
CA GLU A 124 11.86 0.61 -5.60
C GLU A 124 12.25 0.82 -4.14
N ALA A 125 12.98 1.90 -3.81
CA ALA A 125 13.26 2.27 -2.42
C ALA A 125 11.97 2.57 -1.64
N MET A 126 10.99 3.27 -2.22
CA MET A 126 9.71 3.54 -1.59
C MET A 126 8.86 2.28 -1.43
N LEU A 127 8.91 1.36 -2.39
CA LEU A 127 8.26 0.07 -2.34
C LEU A 127 8.87 -0.79 -1.24
N ASN A 128 10.19 -0.88 -1.16
CA ASN A 128 10.92 -1.59 -0.12
C ASN A 128 10.65 -1.00 1.27
N LEU A 129 10.52 0.33 1.37
CA LEU A 129 10.12 1.00 2.61
C LEU A 129 8.69 0.65 3.01
N LYS A 130 7.73 0.68 2.06
CA LYS A 130 6.35 0.24 2.31
C LYS A 130 6.25 -1.24 2.67
N ILE A 131 7.01 -2.11 2.01
CA ILE A 131 7.09 -3.54 2.32
C ILE A 131 7.62 -3.74 3.74
N SER A 132 8.68 -3.01 4.12
CA SER A 132 9.25 -3.05 5.47
C SER A 132 8.26 -2.57 6.52
N GLN A 133 7.53 -1.47 6.23
CA GLN A 133 6.50 -0.93 7.11
C GLN A 133 5.33 -1.90 7.29
N LEU A 134 4.84 -2.52 6.21
CA LEU A 134 3.77 -3.52 6.26
C LEU A 134 4.22 -4.78 7.02
N THR A 135 5.45 -5.24 6.80
CA THR A 135 6.03 -6.38 7.51
C THR A 135 6.12 -6.11 9.01
N LEU A 136 6.48 -4.89 9.41
CA LEU A 136 6.53 -4.50 10.81
C LEU A 136 5.12 -4.45 11.43
N SER A 137 4.15 -3.84 10.73
CA SER A 137 2.75 -3.79 11.18
C SER A 137 2.15 -5.19 11.35
N THR A 138 2.34 -6.08 10.37
CA THR A 138 1.84 -7.45 10.45
C THR A 138 2.51 -8.26 11.54
N ASN A 139 3.82 -8.09 11.76
CA ASN A 139 4.51 -8.74 12.88
C ASN A 139 3.98 -8.27 14.24
N GLN A 140 3.67 -6.98 14.39
CA GLN A 140 3.05 -6.45 15.60
C GLN A 140 1.67 -7.07 15.83
N GLU A 141 0.82 -7.13 14.80
CA GLU A 141 -0.49 -7.79 14.87
C GLU A 141 -0.38 -9.28 15.19
N ILE A 142 0.62 -9.99 14.65
CA ILE A 142 0.87 -11.39 14.98
C ILE A 142 1.25 -11.53 16.46
N VAL A 143 2.06 -10.62 17.00
CA VAL A 143 2.43 -10.65 18.42
C VAL A 143 1.21 -10.38 19.30
N THR A 144 0.38 -9.40 18.97
CA THR A 144 -0.84 -9.10 19.74
C THR A 144 -1.81 -10.27 19.69
N LEU A 145 -2.11 -10.80 18.51
CA LEU A 145 -3.00 -11.96 18.35
C LEU A 145 -2.48 -13.20 19.08
N ARG A 146 -1.17 -13.48 19.01
CA ARG A 146 -0.56 -14.57 19.79
C ARG A 146 -0.73 -14.36 21.29
N SER A 147 -0.58 -13.13 21.77
CA SER A 147 -0.79 -12.80 23.18
C SER A 147 -2.25 -12.96 23.62
N GLU A 148 -3.21 -12.57 22.77
CA GLU A 148 -4.64 -12.74 23.02
C GLU A 148 -5.05 -14.22 23.04
N VAL A 149 -4.54 -15.01 22.09
CA VAL A 149 -4.76 -16.47 22.06
C VAL A 149 -4.21 -17.13 23.33
N VAL A 150 -3.01 -16.73 23.78
CA VAL A 150 -2.46 -17.21 25.04
C VAL A 150 -3.35 -16.78 26.22
N ALA A 151 -3.81 -15.53 26.26
CA ALA A 151 -4.70 -15.06 27.32
C ALA A 151 -6.00 -15.86 27.38
N ILE A 152 -6.65 -16.12 26.24
CA ILE A 152 -7.88 -16.94 26.15
C ILE A 152 -7.62 -18.38 26.62
N ASN A 153 -6.51 -18.99 26.20
CA ASN A 153 -6.15 -20.35 26.59
C ASN A 153 -5.72 -20.48 28.06
N THR A 154 -5.23 -19.39 28.65
CA THR A 154 -4.75 -19.36 30.05
C THR A 154 -5.84 -18.90 31.02
N CYS A 155 -6.92 -18.27 30.53
CA CYS A 155 -8.13 -18.04 31.32
C CYS A 155 -8.71 -19.41 31.72
N PRO A 156 -8.65 -19.80 33.01
CA PRO A 156 -9.34 -20.98 33.46
C PRO A 156 -10.82 -20.69 33.27
N SER A 157 -11.50 -21.51 32.46
CA SER A 157 -12.95 -21.52 32.44
C SER A 157 -13.42 -21.62 33.88
N ARG A 158 -13.94 -20.51 34.42
CA ARG A 158 -14.66 -20.49 35.69
C ARG A 158 -15.95 -21.26 35.42
N ASN A 159 -15.86 -22.59 35.44
CA ASN A 159 -16.98 -23.47 35.67
C ASN A 159 -17.48 -23.19 37.09
N LEU A 160 -18.31 -22.15 37.19
CA LEU A 160 -19.41 -22.12 38.13
C LEU A 160 -20.29 -23.33 37.75
N ASP A 161 -20.57 -24.17 38.74
CA ASP A 161 -21.43 -25.36 38.69
C ASP A 161 -20.83 -26.65 38.11
N SER A 162 -20.18 -27.44 38.98
CA SER A 162 -20.58 -28.85 39.17
C SER A 162 -20.04 -29.43 40.48
N ARG A 163 -20.99 -29.87 41.29
CA ARG A 163 -20.85 -30.52 42.61
C ARG A 163 -19.91 -31.73 42.55
N SER A 164 -18.97 -31.81 43.48
CA SER A 164 -18.66 -33.09 44.14
C SER A 164 -18.23 -32.84 45.58
N SER A 165 -19.22 -32.95 46.46
CA SER A 165 -19.03 -33.35 47.84
C SER A 165 -18.18 -34.62 47.86
N THR A 166 -17.13 -34.66 48.67
CA THR A 166 -16.96 -35.67 49.73
C THR A 166 -15.50 -35.70 50.22
N TYR A 167 -15.37 -35.43 51.51
CA TYR A 167 -14.32 -35.93 52.42
C TYR A 167 -12.90 -35.34 52.32
N ARG A 168 -12.65 -34.39 53.23
CA ARG A 168 -11.75 -34.51 54.40
C ARG A 168 -10.96 -33.22 54.60
N SER A 169 -11.48 -32.39 55.50
CA SER A 169 -10.65 -31.44 56.24
C SER A 169 -11.06 -31.52 57.69
N ARG A 170 -10.37 -32.40 58.42
CA ARG A 170 -10.44 -32.50 59.89
C ARG A 170 -9.83 -31.24 60.50
N SER A 171 -10.60 -30.17 60.60
CA SER A 171 -10.29 -29.09 61.54
C SER A 171 -10.80 -29.49 62.91
N ARG A 172 -9.89 -30.04 63.70
CA ARG A 172 -10.03 -30.23 65.14
C ARG A 172 -10.05 -28.85 65.80
N SER A 173 -11.23 -28.29 66.00
CA SER A 173 -11.45 -27.23 66.99
C SER A 173 -12.37 -27.76 68.07
N ARG A 174 -11.77 -27.93 69.25
CA ARG A 174 -12.37 -28.38 70.49
C ARG A 174 -13.50 -27.42 70.88
N SER A 175 -14.70 -27.94 71.08
CA SER A 175 -15.60 -27.40 72.09
C SER A 175 -16.18 -28.56 72.88
N ARG A 176 -15.81 -28.55 74.16
CA ARG A 176 -16.23 -29.49 75.18
C ARG A 176 -17.64 -29.10 75.61
N THR A 177 -18.64 -29.75 75.04
CA THR A 177 -19.97 -29.82 75.65
C THR A 177 -20.36 -31.28 75.68
N LEU A 178 -20.21 -31.85 76.87
CA LEU A 178 -20.43 -33.27 77.19
C LEU A 178 -21.92 -33.59 77.38
N HIS A 179 -22.80 -32.90 76.65
CA HIS A 179 -24.24 -33.10 76.70
C HIS A 179 -24.76 -33.30 75.27
N GLY A 180 -25.29 -34.50 75.00
CA GLY A 180 -26.05 -34.74 73.79
C GLY A 180 -27.35 -33.95 73.84
N ALA A 181 -27.91 -33.63 72.66
CA ALA A 181 -29.25 -33.07 72.54
C ALA A 181 -30.20 -33.89 73.45
N ASN A 182 -30.85 -33.21 74.40
CA ASN A 182 -31.70 -33.74 75.49
C ASN A 182 -31.04 -33.86 76.88
N GLY A 183 -29.85 -33.28 77.11
CA GLY A 183 -29.23 -33.22 78.44
C GLY A 183 -28.65 -34.54 78.94
N LEU A 184 -28.70 -35.58 78.11
CA LEU A 184 -28.16 -36.90 78.40
C LEU A 184 -26.63 -36.90 78.27
N PHE A 185 -25.96 -37.57 79.22
CA PHE A 185 -24.52 -37.81 79.16
C PHE A 185 -24.17 -38.56 77.86
N TRP A 186 -23.03 -38.23 77.27
CA TRP A 186 -22.60 -38.76 75.96
C TRP A 186 -22.72 -40.30 75.84
N TYR A 187 -22.46 -41.03 76.92
CA TYR A 187 -22.58 -42.50 76.92
C TYR A 187 -24.03 -42.98 76.78
N HIS A 188 -25.01 -42.30 77.38
CA HIS A 188 -26.42 -42.63 77.19
C HIS A 188 -26.97 -42.12 75.86
N TRP A 189 -26.47 -40.99 75.35
CA TRP A 189 -26.78 -40.55 73.99
C TRP A 189 -26.31 -41.56 72.94
N ARG A 190 -25.14 -42.17 73.14
CA ARG A 190 -24.54 -43.11 72.18
C ARG A 190 -25.02 -44.56 72.34
N TYR A 191 -25.27 -45.02 73.57
CA TYR A 191 -25.53 -46.43 73.88
C TYR A 191 -26.87 -46.70 74.58
N GLY A 192 -27.67 -45.66 74.87
CA GLY A 192 -28.98 -45.81 75.51
C GLY A 192 -28.93 -46.54 76.85
N SER A 193 -29.79 -47.53 77.02
CA SER A 193 -29.93 -48.34 78.24
C SER A 193 -28.82 -49.36 78.44
N GLN A 194 -27.98 -49.58 77.42
CA GLN A 194 -26.85 -50.51 77.48
C GLN A 194 -25.53 -49.86 77.96
N SER A 195 -25.58 -48.59 78.38
CA SER A 195 -24.40 -47.90 78.90
C SER A 195 -23.98 -48.47 80.26
N ARG A 196 -22.73 -48.93 80.35
CA ARG A 196 -22.11 -49.45 81.60
C ARG A 196 -21.36 -48.38 82.40
N LYS A 197 -21.39 -47.12 81.94
CA LYS A 197 -20.66 -46.00 82.55
C LYS A 197 -21.61 -44.82 82.71
N CYS A 198 -22.23 -44.73 83.88
CA CYS A 198 -22.99 -43.57 84.34
C CYS A 198 -22.14 -42.78 85.34
N LYS A 199 -22.10 -41.45 85.22
CA LYS A 199 -21.50 -40.55 86.22
C LYS A 199 -22.56 -39.52 86.62
N GLU A 200 -22.72 -39.29 87.91
CA GLU A 200 -23.68 -38.32 88.43
C GLU A 200 -23.19 -36.88 88.17
N PRO A 201 -24.11 -35.93 87.90
CA PRO A 201 -25.56 -36.09 87.79
C PRO A 201 -25.99 -36.56 86.37
N CYS A 202 -26.77 -37.63 86.29
CA CYS A 202 -27.33 -38.15 85.04
C CYS A 202 -28.86 -38.09 85.08
N THR A 203 -29.48 -37.56 84.03
CA THR A 203 -30.95 -37.42 83.89
C THR A 203 -31.58 -38.56 83.09
N TYR A 204 -30.84 -39.65 82.83
CA TYR A 204 -31.30 -40.78 82.04
C TYR A 204 -32.25 -41.67 82.86
N ASN A 205 -33.54 -41.65 82.52
CA ASN A 205 -34.55 -42.51 83.14
C ASN A 205 -34.78 -43.76 82.26
N SER A 206 -34.20 -44.90 82.63
CA SER A 206 -34.53 -46.18 82.01
C SER A 206 -35.84 -46.68 82.61
N GLY A 207 -36.93 -46.64 81.83
CA GLY A 207 -38.27 -47.06 82.23
C GLY A 207 -38.44 -48.57 82.48
N ASN A 208 -37.53 -49.21 83.22
CA ASN A 208 -37.74 -50.54 83.78
C ASN A 208 -37.16 -50.63 85.18
N VAL A 209 -38.08 -50.84 86.12
CA VAL A 209 -37.84 -51.12 87.53
C VAL A 209 -37.18 -52.51 87.65
N THR A 210 -36.30 -52.65 88.65
CA THR A 210 -35.72 -53.87 89.27
C THR A 210 -34.29 -54.28 88.88
N GLY A 211 -33.42 -54.34 89.91
CA GLY A 211 -32.31 -55.31 89.95
C GLY A 211 -30.89 -54.79 90.21
N HIS A 212 -30.64 -54.30 91.44
CA HIS A 212 -29.39 -54.21 92.22
C HIS A 212 -28.00 -53.91 91.61
N HIS A 213 -27.28 -53.06 92.36
CA HIS A 213 -25.85 -52.70 92.32
C HIS A 213 -24.88 -53.87 92.03
#